data_AF-A0A2G6KNE5-F1
#
_entry.id   AF-A0A2G6KNE5-F1
#
_cell.length_a   1.000
_cell.length_b   1.000
_cell.length_c   1.000
_cell.angle_alpha   90.00
_cell.angle_beta   90.00
_cell.angle_gamma   90.00
#
_symmetry.space_group_name_H-M   'P 1'
#
loop_
_entity.id
_entity.type
_entity.pdbx_description
1 polymer ?
#
loop_
_entity_poly.entity_id
_entity_poly.type
_entity_poly.pdbx_seq_one_letter_code
_entity_poly.pdbx_strand_id
1 'polypeptide(L)'
;MGIIVVIILLGAGLAWAGSSHGVRWQGSAVFGICVALAFIIQWLAFIPAWFFQTERFYDLTGSLTYLSTVAVALFLGGSGDFRAQLLAVLVAIWALRLGSFLFARISKDGKDGRFDTIKPHFARFLMVWTLQGLWVAVTVGAALAAISANIVVAPDAFLWMGLLLWLLGFVIEVIADRQKQRFRNDPANHGVF
;
A
#
# COMPACT_ATOMS: atom_id res chain seq x y z
N MET A 1 9.53 -21.60 -1.70
CA MET A 1 9.04 -21.52 -0.31
C MET A 1 9.92 -20.66 0.58
N GLY A 2 11.26 -20.76 0.55
CA GLY A 2 12.15 -19.96 1.42
C GLY A 2 11.92 -18.44 1.38
N ILE A 3 11.70 -17.86 0.19
CA ILE A 3 11.44 -16.41 0.06
C ILE A 3 10.17 -15.97 0.79
N ILE A 4 9.10 -16.76 0.75
CA ILE A 4 7.83 -16.42 1.43
C ILE A 4 8.06 -16.35 2.94
N VAL A 5 8.81 -17.30 3.49
CA VAL A 5 9.17 -17.30 4.92
C VAL A 5 9.96 -16.05 5.27
N VAL A 6 10.93 -15.65 4.44
CA VAL A 6 11.70 -14.41 4.65
C VAL A 6 10.78 -13.18 4.64
N ILE A 7 9.84 -13.08 3.70
CA ILE A 7 8.89 -11.96 3.63
C ILE A 7 8.03 -11.89 4.90
N ILE A 8 7.54 -13.04 5.38
CA ILE A 8 6.74 -13.11 6.62
C ILE A 8 7.59 -12.72 7.84
N LEU A 9 8.84 -13.19 7.93
CA LEU A 9 9.74 -12.83 9.02
C LEU A 9 10.06 -11.34 9.02
N LEU A 10 10.26 -10.72 7.85
CA LEU A 10 10.44 -9.28 7.72
C LEU A 10 9.18 -8.51 8.15
N GLY A 11 8.00 -8.98 7.74
CA GLY A 11 6.72 -8.40 8.17
C GLY A 11 6.51 -8.52 9.68
N ALA A 12 6.83 -9.67 10.27
CA ALA A 12 6.77 -9.89 11.72
C ALA A 12 7.78 -9.02 12.47
N GLY A 13 9.01 -8.89 11.95
CA GLY A 13 10.03 -8.00 12.52
C GLY A 13 9.60 -6.53 12.48
N LEU A 14 9.00 -6.09 11.37
CA LEU A 14 8.43 -4.74 11.25
C LEU A 14 7.28 -4.54 12.26
N ALA A 15 6.36 -5.51 12.34
CA ALA A 15 5.26 -5.47 13.29
C ALA A 15 5.76 -5.38 14.74
N TRP A 16 6.77 -6.18 15.09
CA TRP A 16 7.40 -6.15 16.41
C TRP A 16 8.06 -4.79 16.70
N ALA A 17 8.90 -4.31 15.79
CA ALA A 17 9.57 -3.02 15.94
C ALA A 17 8.57 -1.86 16.11
N GLY A 18 7.59 -1.76 15.22
CA GLY A 18 6.57 -0.70 15.27
C GLY A 18 5.55 -0.83 16.42
N SER A 19 5.45 -1.99 17.05
CA SER A 19 4.54 -2.23 18.18
C SER A 19 5.11 -1.84 19.55
N SER A 20 6.37 -1.40 19.60
CA SER A 20 7.10 -1.20 20.87
C SER A 20 6.55 -0.05 21.72
N HIS A 21 6.05 1.04 21.09
CA HIS A 21 5.67 2.28 21.80
C HIS A 21 4.34 2.91 21.34
N GLY A 22 3.46 2.14 20.68
CA GLY A 22 2.18 2.63 20.14
C GLY A 22 0.95 2.33 20.99
N VAL A 23 -0.19 2.86 20.57
CA VAL A 23 -1.52 2.60 21.14
C VAL A 23 -1.81 1.11 21.08
N ARG A 24 -2.42 0.58 22.14
CA ARG A 24 -2.86 -0.81 22.23
C ARG A 24 -4.37 -0.88 22.26
N TRP A 25 -4.95 -1.74 21.43
CA TRP A 25 -6.36 -2.07 21.42
C TRP A 25 -6.55 -3.50 21.93
N GLN A 26 -7.31 -3.68 23.01
CA GLN A 26 -7.52 -4.97 23.68
C GLN A 26 -6.22 -5.75 23.95
N GLY A 27 -5.16 -5.04 24.36
CA GLY A 27 -3.85 -5.62 24.66
C GLY A 27 -2.93 -5.83 23.45
N SER A 28 -3.44 -5.70 22.22
CA SER A 28 -2.67 -5.81 20.98
C SER A 28 -2.26 -4.45 20.42
N ALA A 29 -1.03 -4.29 19.95
CA ALA A 29 -0.57 -3.02 19.38
C ALA A 29 -1.25 -2.74 18.04
N VAL A 30 -1.79 -1.52 17.87
CA VAL A 30 -2.52 -1.11 16.66
C VAL A 30 -1.65 -1.22 15.40
N PHE A 31 -0.37 -0.86 15.51
CA PHE A 31 0.60 -1.03 14.42
C PHE A 31 0.68 -2.48 13.95
N GLY A 32 0.87 -3.43 14.88
CA GLY A 32 0.94 -4.86 14.59
C GLY A 32 -0.35 -5.39 13.97
N ILE A 33 -1.52 -4.93 14.44
CA ILE A 33 -2.82 -5.26 13.83
C ILE A 33 -2.86 -4.82 12.36
N CYS A 34 -2.39 -3.60 12.06
CA CYS A 34 -2.38 -3.08 10.70
C CYS A 34 -1.44 -3.86 9.78
N VAL A 35 -0.24 -4.24 10.26
CA VAL A 35 0.67 -5.11 9.48
C VAL A 35 0.00 -6.46 9.23
N ALA A 36 -0.57 -7.12 10.25
CA ALA A 36 -1.26 -8.39 10.08
C ALA A 36 -2.43 -8.28 9.08
N LEU A 37 -3.23 -7.21 9.19
CA LEU A 37 -4.32 -6.92 8.26
C LEU A 37 -3.81 -6.80 6.82
N ALA A 38 -2.66 -6.17 6.60
CA ALA A 38 -2.08 -6.05 5.27
C ALA A 38 -1.81 -7.41 4.64
N PHE A 39 -1.24 -8.36 5.38
CA PHE A 39 -1.00 -9.72 4.89
C PHE A 39 -2.31 -10.50 4.69
N ILE A 40 -3.24 -10.39 5.64
CA ILE A 40 -4.54 -11.09 5.57
C ILE A 40 -5.32 -10.68 4.32
N ILE A 41 -5.40 -9.39 4.01
CA ILE A 41 -6.09 -8.92 2.80
C ILE A 41 -5.45 -9.54 1.54
N GLN A 42 -4.12 -9.59 1.45
CA GLN A 42 -3.45 -10.17 0.29
C GLN A 42 -3.65 -11.67 0.17
N TRP A 43 -3.60 -12.41 1.28
CA TRP A 43 -3.86 -13.85 1.26
C TRP A 43 -5.31 -14.17 0.93
N LEU A 44 -6.27 -13.37 1.41
CA LEU A 44 -7.68 -13.52 1.02
C LEU A 44 -7.90 -13.22 -0.46
N ALA A 45 -7.27 -12.17 -1.00
CA ALA A 45 -7.37 -11.82 -2.41
C ALA A 45 -6.64 -12.80 -3.34
N PHE A 46 -5.57 -13.44 -2.86
CA PHE A 46 -4.86 -14.50 -3.58
C PHE A 46 -5.77 -15.69 -3.88
N ILE A 47 -6.68 -16.07 -2.98
CA ILE A 47 -7.55 -17.25 -3.15
C ILE A 47 -8.35 -17.16 -4.47
N PRO A 48 -9.24 -16.16 -4.69
CA PRO A 48 -9.96 -16.04 -5.95
C PRO A 48 -9.02 -15.76 -7.13
N ALA A 49 -7.94 -15.01 -6.93
CA ALA A 49 -6.98 -14.74 -8.00
C ALA A 49 -6.32 -16.03 -8.53
N TRP A 50 -6.04 -16.99 -7.64
CA TRP A 50 -5.49 -18.30 -8.01
C TRP A 50 -6.53 -19.17 -8.71
N PHE A 51 -7.76 -19.22 -8.21
CA PHE A 51 -8.83 -20.02 -8.84
C PHE A 51 -9.19 -19.52 -10.24
N PHE A 52 -9.28 -18.20 -10.42
CA PHE A 52 -9.63 -17.59 -11.70
C PHE A 52 -8.42 -17.26 -12.57
N GLN A 53 -7.20 -17.57 -12.11
CA GLN A 53 -5.94 -17.29 -12.82
C GLN A 53 -5.90 -15.85 -13.36
N THR A 54 -6.19 -14.88 -12.49
CA THR A 54 -6.32 -13.47 -12.86
C THR A 54 -5.55 -12.55 -11.93
N GLU A 55 -4.86 -11.58 -12.53
CA GLU A 55 -4.14 -10.49 -11.87
C GLU A 55 -4.94 -9.18 -11.87
N ARG A 56 -6.15 -9.18 -12.44
CA ARG A 56 -6.91 -7.95 -12.74
C ARG A 56 -7.12 -7.05 -11.52
N PHE A 57 -7.24 -7.66 -10.35
CA PHE A 57 -7.52 -6.96 -9.11
C PHE A 57 -6.27 -6.72 -8.26
N TYR A 58 -5.09 -7.17 -8.68
CA TYR A 58 -3.86 -7.09 -7.88
C TYR A 58 -3.54 -5.65 -7.43
N ASP A 59 -3.56 -4.70 -8.36
CA ASP A 59 -3.29 -3.28 -8.05
C ASP A 59 -4.41 -2.64 -7.22
N LEU A 60 -5.66 -3.05 -7.45
CA LEU A 60 -6.83 -2.58 -6.70
C LEU A 60 -6.78 -3.07 -5.24
N THR A 61 -6.44 -4.35 -5.03
CA THR A 61 -6.26 -4.92 -3.70
C THR A 61 -5.14 -4.20 -2.96
N GLY A 62 -4.00 -3.94 -3.61
CA GLY A 62 -2.92 -3.14 -3.01
C GLY A 62 -3.41 -1.79 -2.48
N SER A 63 -4.19 -1.07 -3.28
CA SER A 63 -4.76 0.24 -2.92
C SER A 63 -5.78 0.12 -1.78
N LEU A 64 -6.65 -0.89 -1.83
CA LEU A 64 -7.61 -1.19 -0.76
C LEU A 64 -6.90 -1.53 0.56
N THR A 65 -5.74 -2.20 0.50
CA THR A 65 -4.93 -2.53 1.69
C THR A 65 -4.38 -1.26 2.35
N TYR A 66 -3.89 -0.27 1.59
CA TYR A 66 -3.50 1.02 2.16
C TYR A 66 -4.66 1.71 2.87
N LEU A 67 -5.82 1.80 2.20
CA LEU A 67 -7.01 2.44 2.77
C LEU A 67 -7.49 1.71 4.04
N SER A 68 -7.55 0.39 4.00
CA SER A 68 -8.00 -0.43 5.13
C SER A 68 -7.08 -0.30 6.34
N THR A 69 -5.76 -0.39 6.13
CA THR A 69 -4.78 -0.30 7.23
C THR A 69 -4.79 1.07 7.89
N VAL A 70 -4.86 2.15 7.12
CA VAL A 70 -4.95 3.51 7.65
C VAL A 70 -6.28 3.77 8.35
N ALA A 71 -7.39 3.30 7.80
CA ALA A 71 -8.70 3.44 8.42
C ALA A 71 -8.75 2.71 9.78
N VAL A 72 -8.22 1.49 9.85
CA VAL A 72 -8.12 0.73 11.10
C VAL A 72 -7.18 1.41 12.08
N ALA A 73 -6.03 1.93 11.62
CA ALA A 73 -5.11 2.67 12.48
C ALA A 73 -5.76 3.91 13.09
N LEU A 74 -6.52 4.69 12.32
CA LEU A 74 -7.25 5.84 12.83
C LEU A 74 -8.36 5.44 13.81
N PHE A 75 -9.13 4.41 13.47
CA PHE A 75 -10.26 3.97 14.27
C PHE A 75 -9.81 3.42 15.63
N LEU A 76 -8.73 2.63 15.66
CA LEU A 76 -8.21 2.01 16.88
C LEU A 76 -7.18 2.86 17.63
N GLY A 77 -6.43 3.72 16.91
CA GLY A 77 -5.38 4.58 17.47
C GLY A 77 -5.88 5.89 18.07
N GLY A 78 -7.09 6.33 17.69
CA GLY A 78 -7.71 7.56 18.16
C GLY A 78 -7.90 8.56 17.04
N SER A 79 -9.15 8.87 16.73
CA SER A 79 -9.53 9.71 15.59
C SER A 79 -9.42 11.23 15.83
N GLY A 80 -9.05 11.67 17.05
CA GLY A 80 -9.08 13.08 17.45
C GLY A 80 -7.82 13.89 17.12
N ASP A 81 -6.72 13.24 16.72
CA ASP A 81 -5.48 13.94 16.39
C ASP A 81 -5.50 14.45 14.95
N PHE A 82 -5.31 15.77 14.80
CA PHE A 82 -5.22 16.43 13.48
C PHE A 82 -4.09 15.84 12.62
N ARG A 83 -2.95 15.50 13.21
CA ARG A 83 -1.81 14.96 12.45
C ARG A 83 -2.14 13.56 11.91
N ALA A 84 -2.72 12.70 12.74
CA ALA A 84 -3.21 11.39 12.32
C ALA A 84 -4.25 11.49 11.18
N GLN A 85 -5.24 12.38 11.32
CA GLN A 85 -6.25 12.62 10.29
C GLN A 85 -5.62 13.11 8.97
N LEU A 86 -4.70 14.07 9.05
CA LEU A 86 -3.99 14.59 7.88
C LEU A 86 -3.23 13.47 7.17
N LEU A 87 -2.41 12.70 7.89
CA LEU A 87 -1.66 11.58 7.30
C LEU A 87 -2.58 10.57 6.62
N ALA A 88 -3.72 10.26 7.25
CA ALA A 88 -4.67 9.34 6.68
C ALA A 88 -5.30 9.87 5.38
N VAL A 89 -5.65 11.16 5.34
CA VAL A 89 -6.16 11.81 4.13
C VAL A 89 -5.10 11.80 3.03
N LEU A 90 -3.84 12.11 3.35
CA LEU A 90 -2.74 12.09 2.37
C LEU A 90 -2.54 10.68 1.77
N VAL A 91 -2.51 9.64 2.62
CA VAL A 91 -2.42 8.26 2.14
C VAL A 91 -3.64 7.89 1.30
N ALA A 92 -4.84 8.30 1.70
CA ALA A 92 -6.06 8.02 0.96
C ALA A 92 -6.07 8.68 -0.43
N ILE A 93 -5.69 9.96 -0.52
CA ILE A 93 -5.57 10.68 -1.79
C ILE A 93 -4.59 9.96 -2.72
N TRP A 94 -3.41 9.59 -2.20
CA TRP A 94 -2.40 8.90 -2.99
C TRP A 94 -2.86 7.51 -3.44
N ALA A 95 -3.40 6.70 -2.52
CA ALA A 95 -3.85 5.34 -2.82
C ALA A 95 -5.01 5.31 -3.82
N LEU A 96 -5.99 6.22 -3.69
CA LEU A 96 -7.11 6.33 -4.63
C LEU A 96 -6.63 6.74 -6.02
N ARG A 97 -5.73 7.73 -6.10
CA ARG A 97 -5.18 8.20 -7.37
C ARG A 97 -4.35 7.12 -8.06
N LEU A 98 -3.40 6.52 -7.35
CA LEU A 98 -2.53 5.50 -7.94
C LEU A 98 -3.32 4.24 -8.29
N GLY A 99 -4.20 3.79 -7.39
CA GLY A 99 -5.05 2.63 -7.60
C GLY A 99 -6.00 2.78 -8.78
N SER A 100 -6.67 3.92 -8.90
CA SER A 100 -7.56 4.20 -10.04
C SER A 100 -6.80 4.25 -11.36
N PHE A 101 -5.61 4.87 -11.38
CA PHE A 101 -4.75 4.92 -12.56
C PHE A 101 -4.29 3.53 -13.01
N LEU A 102 -3.80 2.72 -12.08
CA LEU A 102 -3.31 1.37 -12.36
C LEU A 102 -4.44 0.42 -12.78
N PHE A 103 -5.58 0.48 -12.11
CA PHE A 103 -6.76 -0.32 -12.46
C PHE A 103 -7.32 0.08 -13.83
N ALA A 104 -7.41 1.39 -14.12
CA ALA A 104 -7.82 1.86 -15.44
C ALA A 104 -6.88 1.38 -16.55
N ARG A 105 -5.56 1.30 -16.28
CA ARG A 105 -4.59 0.75 -17.21
C ARG A 105 -4.84 -0.74 -17.47
N ILE A 106 -4.93 -1.56 -16.42
CA ILE A 106 -5.18 -3.00 -16.57
C ILE A 106 -6.51 -3.27 -17.25
N SER A 107 -7.55 -2.48 -16.97
CA SER A 107 -8.85 -2.65 -17.63
C SER A 107 -8.83 -2.28 -19.12
N LYS A 108 -7.87 -1.47 -19.59
CA LYS A 108 -7.66 -1.16 -21.00
C LYS A 108 -6.74 -2.16 -21.70
N ASP A 109 -5.62 -2.48 -21.07
CA ASP A 109 -4.60 -3.39 -21.62
C ASP A 109 -5.03 -4.87 -21.49
N GLY A 110 -6.06 -5.16 -20.68
CA GLY A 110 -6.72 -6.46 -20.53
C GLY A 110 -5.98 -7.44 -19.61
N LYS A 111 -4.66 -7.52 -19.77
CA LYS A 111 -3.77 -8.34 -18.94
C LYS A 111 -2.39 -7.72 -18.80
N ASP A 112 -1.67 -8.12 -17.76
CA ASP A 112 -0.26 -7.77 -17.59
C ASP A 112 0.60 -8.98 -17.92
N GLY A 113 1.32 -8.92 -19.05
CA GLY A 113 2.15 -10.04 -19.53
C GLY A 113 3.21 -10.52 -18.53
N ARG A 114 3.57 -9.70 -17.54
CA ARG A 114 4.48 -10.09 -16.45
C ARG A 114 3.93 -11.22 -15.59
N PHE A 115 2.59 -11.32 -15.47
CA PHE A 115 1.92 -12.32 -14.65
C PHE A 115 1.67 -13.64 -15.39
N ASP A 116 1.79 -13.68 -16.72
CA ASP A 116 1.47 -14.87 -17.52
C ASP A 116 2.34 -16.09 -17.15
N THR A 117 3.61 -15.86 -16.79
CA THR A 117 4.53 -16.92 -16.34
C THR A 117 4.42 -17.23 -14.84
N ILE A 118 3.80 -16.33 -14.07
CA ILE A 118 3.72 -16.40 -12.61
C ILE A 118 2.45 -17.13 -12.17
N LYS A 119 1.29 -16.77 -12.74
CA LYS A 119 -0.04 -17.28 -12.36
C LYS A 119 -0.14 -18.81 -12.31
N PRO A 120 0.44 -19.58 -13.25
CA PRO A 120 0.35 -21.05 -13.21
C PRO A 120 1.11 -21.69 -12.05
N HIS A 121 2.06 -20.97 -11.44
CA HIS A 121 2.94 -21.51 -10.40
C HIS A 121 2.49 -21.04 -9.02
N PHE A 122 1.77 -21.89 -8.29
CA PHE A 122 1.18 -21.57 -6.98
C PHE A 122 2.13 -20.81 -6.05
N ALA A 123 3.32 -21.35 -5.81
CA ALA A 123 4.28 -20.75 -4.89
C ALA A 123 4.83 -19.40 -5.38
N ARG A 124 4.99 -19.20 -6.69
CA ARG A 124 5.46 -17.91 -7.25
C ARG A 124 4.35 -16.88 -7.21
N PHE A 125 3.12 -17.29 -7.50
CA PHE A 125 1.99 -16.38 -7.43
C PHE A 125 1.73 -15.95 -5.98
N LEU A 126 1.64 -16.88 -5.03
CA LEU A 126 1.49 -16.58 -3.61
C LEU A 126 2.59 -15.66 -3.08
N MET A 127 3.84 -15.85 -3.54
CA MET A 127 4.96 -14.99 -3.18
C MET A 127 4.70 -13.53 -3.60
N VAL A 128 4.17 -13.29 -4.80
CA VAL A 128 3.90 -11.92 -5.29
C VAL A 128 2.80 -11.24 -4.47
N TRP A 129 1.76 -11.96 -4.04
CA TRP A 129 0.74 -11.44 -3.13
C TRP A 129 1.29 -11.19 -1.72
N THR A 130 2.12 -12.09 -1.21
CA THR A 130 2.75 -11.94 0.11
C THR A 130 3.73 -10.77 0.12
N LEU A 131 4.50 -10.59 -0.96
CA LEU A 131 5.40 -9.46 -1.14
C LEU A 131 4.63 -8.13 -1.19
N GLN A 132 3.44 -8.11 -1.81
CA GLN A 132 2.59 -6.92 -1.81
C GLN A 132 2.17 -6.53 -0.39
N GLY A 133 1.86 -7.51 0.46
CA GLY A 133 1.51 -7.28 1.86
C GLY A 133 2.65 -6.61 2.63
N LEU A 134 3.87 -7.13 2.47
CA LEU A 134 5.07 -6.52 3.04
C LEU A 134 5.32 -5.12 2.46
N TRP A 135 5.19 -4.96 1.15
CA TRP A 135 5.40 -3.67 0.48
C TRP A 135 4.48 -2.60 1.05
N VAL A 136 3.19 -2.89 1.19
CA VAL A 136 2.22 -1.98 1.81
C VAL A 136 2.63 -1.67 3.25
N ALA A 137 2.91 -2.71 4.06
CA ALA A 137 3.26 -2.54 5.46
C ALA A 137 4.51 -1.67 5.67
N VAL A 138 5.55 -1.85 4.86
CA VAL A 138 6.80 -1.07 4.93
C VAL A 138 6.57 0.37 4.53
N THR A 139 5.92 0.60 3.39
CA THR A 139 5.78 1.94 2.80
C THR A 139 4.80 2.82 3.57
N VAL A 140 3.70 2.25 4.09
CA VAL A 140 2.75 2.96 4.96
C VAL A 140 3.19 2.98 6.42
N GLY A 141 4.21 2.20 6.78
CA GLY A 141 4.65 2.00 8.16
C GLY A 141 4.95 3.29 8.92
N ALA A 142 5.62 4.26 8.30
CA ALA A 142 5.87 5.55 8.94
C ALA A 142 4.57 6.31 9.28
N ALA A 143 3.58 6.27 8.39
CA ALA A 143 2.26 6.86 8.64
C ALA A 143 1.52 6.09 9.73
N LEU A 144 1.54 4.76 9.71
CA LEU A 144 0.92 3.93 10.76
C LEU A 144 1.55 4.18 12.13
N ALA A 145 2.87 4.29 12.21
CA ALA A 145 3.59 4.57 13.45
C ALA A 145 3.19 5.94 14.02
N ALA A 146 3.05 6.96 13.17
CA ALA A 146 2.60 8.28 13.59
C ALA A 146 1.12 8.30 14.01
N ILE A 147 0.24 7.63 13.25
CA ILE A 147 -1.21 7.54 13.55
C ILE A 147 -1.46 6.76 14.86
N SER A 148 -0.66 5.73 15.12
CA SER A 148 -0.80 4.89 16.33
C SER A 148 0.13 5.29 17.47
N ALA A 149 0.70 6.50 17.45
CA ALA A 149 1.54 7.00 18.53
C ALA A 149 0.70 7.36 19.77
N ASN A 150 1.23 7.11 20.97
CA ASN A 150 0.60 7.54 22.23
C ASN A 150 0.83 9.03 22.56
N ILE A 151 1.49 9.77 21.68
CA ILE A 151 1.84 11.17 21.87
C ILE A 151 1.07 12.03 20.87
N VAL A 152 0.36 13.03 21.38
CA VAL A 152 -0.28 14.05 20.55
C VAL A 152 0.63 15.27 20.53
N VAL A 153 1.10 15.64 19.35
CA VAL A 153 1.99 16.79 19.15
C VAL A 153 1.22 17.83 18.35
N ALA A 154 1.18 19.07 18.84
CA ALA A 154 0.57 20.17 18.10
C ALA A 154 1.25 20.37 16.73
N PRO A 155 0.56 20.95 15.73
CA PRO A 155 1.14 21.20 14.42
C PRO A 155 2.42 22.02 14.52
N ASP A 156 3.54 21.42 14.12
CA ASP A 156 4.88 21.97 14.22
C ASP A 156 5.48 22.25 12.84
N ALA A 157 6.66 22.87 12.79
CA ALA A 157 7.35 23.15 11.54
C ALA A 157 7.63 21.88 10.71
N PHE A 158 7.88 20.75 11.37
CA PHE A 158 8.10 19.46 10.70
C PHE A 158 6.84 18.94 10.01
N LEU A 159 5.64 19.14 10.59
CA LEU A 159 4.38 18.83 9.92
C LEU A 159 4.26 19.57 8.60
N TRP A 160 4.47 20.88 8.60
CA TRP A 160 4.31 21.72 7.41
C TRP A 160 5.37 21.45 6.35
N MET A 161 6.62 21.21 6.76
CA MET A 161 7.69 20.82 5.84
C MET A 161 7.43 19.44 5.22
N GLY A 162 6.97 18.47 6.03
CA GLY A 162 6.57 17.15 5.53
C GLY A 162 5.40 17.22 4.55
N LEU A 163 4.40 18.07 4.84
CA LEU A 163 3.28 18.31 3.93
C LEU A 163 3.73 18.93 2.61
N LEU A 164 4.63 19.93 2.65
CA LEU A 164 5.18 20.55 1.45
C LEU A 164 5.96 19.53 0.60
N LEU A 165 6.81 18.71 1.23
CA LEU A 165 7.55 17.65 0.54
C LEU A 165 6.61 16.62 -0.08
N TRP A 166 5.56 16.22 0.63
CA TRP A 166 4.55 15.31 0.12
C TRP A 166 3.83 15.91 -1.11
N LEU A 167 3.43 17.19 -1.05
CA LEU A 167 2.77 17.88 -2.14
C LEU A 167 3.66 17.95 -3.39
N LEU A 168 4.94 18.30 -3.22
CA LEU A 168 5.90 18.34 -4.32
C LEU A 168 6.07 16.97 -4.97
N GLY A 169 6.27 15.92 -4.15
CA GLY A 169 6.37 14.54 -4.65
C GLY A 169 5.12 14.11 -5.40
N PHE A 170 3.94 14.38 -4.86
CA PHE A 170 2.66 14.05 -5.47
C PHE A 170 2.48 14.77 -6.82
N VAL A 171 2.81 16.05 -6.91
CA VAL A 171 2.73 16.82 -8.17
C VAL A 171 3.69 16.28 -9.22
N ILE A 172 4.94 15.99 -8.84
CA ILE A 172 5.93 15.38 -9.73
C ILE A 172 5.41 14.05 -10.27
N GLU A 173 4.89 13.17 -9.40
CA GLU A 173 4.31 11.89 -9.78
C GLU A 173 3.17 12.08 -10.80
N VAL A 174 2.25 13.03 -10.54
CA VAL A 174 1.12 13.34 -11.44
C VAL A 174 1.57 13.83 -12.80
N ILE A 175 2.59 14.69 -12.84
CA ILE A 175 3.13 15.19 -14.11
C ILE A 175 3.80 14.06 -14.88
N ALA A 176 4.65 13.26 -14.22
CA ALA A 176 5.37 12.16 -14.85
C ALA A 176 4.43 11.10 -15.43
N ASP A 177 3.37 10.72 -14.70
CA ASP A 177 2.40 9.73 -15.19
C ASP A 177 1.60 10.25 -16.38
N ARG A 178 1.22 11.53 -16.37
CA ARG A 178 0.54 12.16 -17.51
C ARG A 178 1.45 12.23 -18.73
N GLN A 179 2.73 12.56 -18.55
CA GLN A 179 3.72 12.55 -19.63
C GLN A 179 3.88 11.15 -20.22
N LYS A 180 4.02 10.14 -19.36
CA LYS A 180 4.12 8.73 -19.78
C LYS A 180 2.89 8.24 -20.53
N GLN A 181 1.69 8.60 -20.06
CA GLN A 181 0.44 8.27 -20.75
C GLN A 181 0.34 8.96 -22.12
N ARG A 182 0.67 10.24 -22.21
CA ARG A 182 0.68 10.97 -23.50
C ARG A 182 1.65 10.35 -24.49
N PHE A 183 2.86 10.02 -24.04
CA PHE A 183 3.87 9.36 -24.88
C PHE A 183 3.38 8.00 -25.41
N ARG A 184 2.79 7.16 -24.55
CA ARG A 184 2.26 5.84 -24.95
C ARG A 184 1.04 5.91 -25.86
N ASN A 185 0.26 6.98 -25.80
CA ASN A 185 -0.95 7.13 -26.62
C ASN A 185 -0.67 7.68 -28.03
N ASP A 186 0.57 8.13 -28.28
CA ASP A 186 0.98 8.61 -29.59
C ASP A 186 1.34 7.40 -30.49
N PRO A 187 0.63 7.20 -31.63
CA PRO A 187 0.90 6.12 -32.57
C PRO A 187 2.37 6.05 -33.03
N ALA A 188 3.08 7.18 -33.10
CA ALA A 188 4.46 7.24 -33.54
C ALA A 188 5.46 6.60 -32.54
N ASN A 189 5.05 6.40 -31.28
CA ASN A 189 5.92 5.88 -30.22
C ASN A 189 5.70 4.38 -29.94
N HIS A 190 4.84 3.70 -30.70
CA HIS A 190 4.63 2.26 -30.54
C HIS A 190 5.89 1.47 -30.95
N GLY A 191 6.46 0.71 -30.00
CA GLY A 191 7.61 -0.18 -30.25
C GLY A 191 8.99 0.44 -30.02
N VAL A 192 9.07 1.69 -29.56
CA VAL A 192 10.34 2.34 -29.18
C VAL A 192 10.74 1.99 -27.73
N PHE A 193 9.88 1.29 -27.00
CA PHE A 193 10.09 0.75 -25.65
C PHE A 193 9.27 -0.54 -25.42
#